data_AF-A0A3C1YK05-F1
#
_entry.id   AF-A0A3C1YK05-F1
#
_cell.length_a   1.000
_cell.length_b   1.000
_cell.length_c   1.000
_cell.angle_alpha   90.00
_cell.angle_beta   90.00
_cell.angle_gamma   90.00
#
_symmetry.space_group_name_H-M   'P 1'
#
loop_
_entity.id
_entity.type
_entity.pdbx_description
1 polymer ?
#
loop_
_entity_poly.entity_id
_entity_poly.type
_entity_poly.pdbx_seq_one_letter_code
_entity_poly.pdbx_strand_id
1 'polypeptide(L)'
;MKKLFCIIALIIFLVCPIEAYAHNHAQKLEIDTYNFTDNACYIDLLIKMDSDDEYYTEFNSDNMDRFDFDKTQLSEYHDADGYISFSCHYKDIYSMPIIRKKTVLDTLISENCFTLNKNLKIDLNIMNNLYEKYRKFKIVILDKDGSIIQVSDSFEIHNDDKDKGYISTDVKYDISNNKLEYYWSNSYPTDSGIKIYNKPLTIGIVLFLIASVFFLILRRSKQQL
;
A
#
# COMPACT_ATOMS: atom_id res chain seq x y z
N MET A 1 7.26 51.64 -9.50
CA MET A 1 6.23 50.84 -8.79
C MET A 1 5.97 49.49 -9.42
N LYS A 2 5.58 49.37 -10.70
CA LYS A 2 5.32 48.05 -11.34
C LYS A 2 6.48 47.04 -11.24
N LYS A 3 7.72 47.48 -11.47
CA LYS A 3 8.92 46.61 -11.38
C LYS A 3 9.17 46.09 -9.95
N LEU A 4 8.94 46.91 -8.93
CA LEU A 4 9.13 46.54 -7.52
C LEU A 4 8.10 45.49 -7.08
N PHE A 5 6.86 45.61 -7.56
CA PHE A 5 5.79 44.66 -7.30
C PHE A 5 6.07 43.28 -7.90
N CYS A 6 6.59 43.25 -9.13
CA CYS A 6 7.01 42.00 -9.78
C CYS A 6 8.17 41.32 -9.01
N ILE A 7 9.13 42.10 -8.51
CA ILE A 7 10.27 41.57 -7.74
C ILE A 7 9.80 40.95 -6.42
N ILE A 8 8.89 41.61 -5.70
CA ILE A 8 8.33 41.08 -4.44
C ILE A 8 7.53 39.79 -4.68
N ALA A 9 6.70 39.75 -5.73
CA ALA A 9 5.98 38.54 -6.09
C ALA A 9 6.93 37.38 -6.43
N LEU A 10 7.99 37.65 -7.19
CA LEU A 10 8.98 36.63 -7.56
C LEU A 10 9.73 36.09 -6.33
N ILE A 11 10.09 36.95 -5.39
CA ILE A 11 10.72 36.55 -4.13
C ILE A 11 9.78 35.62 -3.35
N ILE A 12 8.50 35.98 -3.18
CA ILE A 12 7.52 35.14 -2.47
C ILE A 12 7.38 33.75 -3.12
N PHE A 13 7.40 33.65 -4.45
CA PHE A 13 7.41 32.37 -5.16
C PHE A 13 8.71 31.58 -4.98
N LEU A 14 9.86 32.26 -4.84
CA LEU A 14 11.18 31.63 -4.68
C LEU A 14 11.48 31.16 -3.25
N VAL A 15 10.95 31.82 -2.21
CA VAL A 15 11.20 31.42 -0.80
C VAL A 15 10.20 30.39 -0.26
N CYS A 16 9.15 30.06 -1.00
CA CYS A 16 8.18 29.06 -0.57
C CYS A 16 8.58 27.67 -1.09
N PRO A 17 8.89 26.69 -0.21
CA PRO A 17 9.11 25.33 -0.66
C PRO A 17 7.81 24.79 -1.26
N ILE A 18 7.87 24.45 -2.54
CA ILE A 18 6.83 23.66 -3.20
C ILE A 18 7.23 22.21 -2.97
N GLU A 19 6.56 21.56 -2.02
CA GLU A 19 6.71 20.13 -1.83
C GLU A 19 5.83 19.43 -2.87
N ALA A 20 6.46 18.72 -3.80
CA ALA A 20 5.79 17.77 -4.67
C ALA A 20 5.90 16.39 -4.04
N TYR A 21 4.77 15.82 -3.63
CA TYR A 21 4.72 14.45 -3.16
C TYR A 21 4.67 13.53 -4.39
N ALA A 22 5.74 12.75 -4.59
CA ALA A 22 5.71 11.65 -5.55
C ALA A 22 4.97 10.46 -4.92
N HIS A 23 4.26 9.70 -5.74
CA HIS A 23 3.69 8.43 -5.30
C HIS A 23 4.84 7.51 -4.82
N ASN A 24 4.74 6.97 -3.60
CA ASN A 24 5.70 6.08 -2.98
C ASN A 24 5.09 4.69 -2.79
N HIS A 25 5.78 3.63 -3.22
CA HIS A 25 5.26 2.27 -3.34
C HIS A 25 4.52 1.76 -2.09
N ALA A 26 3.54 0.87 -2.30
CA ALA A 26 2.84 0.21 -1.19
C ALA A 26 3.85 -0.48 -0.28
N GLN A 27 3.62 -0.35 1.02
CA GLN A 27 4.57 -0.73 2.06
C GLN A 27 4.22 -2.08 2.71
N LYS A 28 3.04 -2.61 2.36
CA LYS A 28 2.43 -3.81 2.92
C LYS A 28 1.41 -4.36 1.93
N LEU A 29 1.13 -5.65 2.05
CA LEU A 29 0.01 -6.32 1.40
C LEU A 29 -1.00 -6.71 2.47
N GLU A 30 -2.22 -6.19 2.35
CA GLU A 30 -3.31 -6.46 3.28
C GLU A 30 -4.38 -7.31 2.63
N ILE A 31 -4.82 -8.32 3.39
CA ILE A 31 -5.86 -9.26 3.00
C ILE A 31 -6.98 -9.21 4.03
N ASP A 32 -8.15 -8.85 3.56
CA ASP A 32 -9.39 -8.88 4.31
C ASP A 32 -10.09 -10.21 4.08
N THR A 33 -10.14 -11.03 5.10
CA THR A 33 -10.86 -12.30 5.07
C THR A 33 -12.19 -12.18 5.78
N TYR A 34 -13.22 -12.85 5.26
CA TYR A 34 -14.57 -12.86 5.83
C TYR A 34 -15.27 -14.19 5.51
N ASN A 35 -16.47 -14.38 6.09
CA ASN A 35 -17.26 -15.61 5.96
C ASN A 35 -16.43 -16.88 6.30
N PHE A 36 -15.76 -16.85 7.45
CA PHE A 36 -14.88 -17.93 7.91
C PHE A 36 -15.61 -19.26 8.06
N THR A 37 -14.92 -20.35 7.71
CA THR A 37 -15.28 -21.68 8.22
C THR A 37 -14.90 -21.81 9.70
N ASP A 38 -15.55 -22.73 10.41
CA ASP A 38 -15.31 -22.95 11.85
C ASP A 38 -13.86 -23.32 12.16
N ASN A 39 -13.18 -23.95 11.20
CA ASN A 39 -11.82 -24.46 11.37
C ASN A 39 -10.74 -23.48 10.90
N ALA A 40 -11.09 -22.35 10.26
CA ALA A 40 -10.08 -21.40 9.76
C ALA A 40 -9.36 -20.68 10.92
N CYS A 41 -8.05 -20.92 11.05
CA CYS A 41 -7.21 -20.39 12.12
C CYS A 41 -6.01 -19.60 11.61
N TYR A 42 -5.41 -20.00 10.49
CA TYR A 42 -4.27 -19.31 9.90
C TYR A 42 -4.48 -19.01 8.42
N ILE A 43 -3.71 -18.06 7.92
CA ILE A 43 -3.68 -17.61 6.53
C ILE A 43 -2.24 -17.37 6.13
N ASP A 44 -1.86 -17.83 4.95
CA ASP A 44 -0.61 -17.43 4.32
C ASP A 44 -0.86 -17.01 2.87
N LEU A 45 0.14 -16.36 2.30
CA LEU A 45 0.26 -16.16 0.88
C LEU A 45 1.09 -17.29 0.29
N LEU A 46 0.72 -17.72 -0.89
CA LEU A 46 1.57 -18.54 -1.74
C LEU A 46 2.11 -17.64 -2.85
N ILE A 47 3.40 -17.74 -3.13
CA ILE A 47 4.08 -16.98 -4.18
C ILE A 47 4.69 -17.92 -5.21
N LYS A 48 4.65 -17.55 -6.48
CA LYS A 48 5.44 -18.22 -7.50
C LYS A 48 6.89 -17.73 -7.47
N MET A 49 7.80 -18.60 -7.05
CA MET A 49 9.21 -18.27 -6.84
C MET A 49 10.10 -19.48 -7.08
N ASP A 50 11.19 -19.27 -7.83
CA ASP A 50 12.21 -20.28 -8.09
C ASP A 50 13.26 -20.29 -6.98
N SER A 51 13.95 -21.41 -6.80
CA SER A 51 14.95 -21.59 -5.72
C SER A 51 16.26 -20.82 -5.93
N ASP A 52 16.50 -20.33 -7.15
CA ASP A 52 17.64 -19.46 -7.48
C ASP A 52 17.31 -17.96 -7.30
N ASP A 53 16.08 -17.61 -6.91
CA ASP A 53 15.72 -16.23 -6.63
C ASP A 53 16.51 -15.68 -5.43
N GLU A 54 17.00 -14.45 -5.56
CA GLU A 54 17.79 -13.79 -4.53
C GLU A 54 17.06 -13.67 -3.17
N TYR A 55 15.72 -13.68 -3.18
CA TYR A 55 14.88 -13.63 -1.97
C TYR A 55 14.37 -15.00 -1.50
N TYR A 56 14.76 -16.11 -2.15
CA TYR A 56 14.36 -17.46 -1.75
C TYR A 56 15.22 -18.02 -0.60
N THR A 57 14.58 -18.48 0.46
CA THR A 57 15.18 -19.28 1.54
C THR A 57 14.49 -20.63 1.66
N GLU A 58 15.22 -21.67 2.07
CA GLU A 58 14.63 -22.99 2.35
C GLU A 58 13.59 -22.90 3.46
N PHE A 59 13.89 -22.14 4.52
CA PHE A 59 12.94 -21.88 5.60
C PHE A 59 13.26 -20.56 6.33
N ASN A 60 12.26 -19.72 6.52
CA ASN A 60 12.35 -18.45 7.24
C ASN A 60 11.99 -18.65 8.72
N SER A 61 12.93 -19.23 9.47
CA SER A 61 12.77 -19.50 10.92
C SER A 61 12.57 -18.21 11.72
N ASP A 62 13.26 -17.12 11.35
CA ASP A 62 13.11 -15.79 11.95
C ASP A 62 11.66 -15.30 11.96
N ASN A 63 10.91 -15.60 10.90
CA ASN A 63 9.49 -15.29 10.79
C ASN A 63 8.62 -16.36 11.45
N MET A 64 8.86 -17.64 11.16
CA MET A 64 7.90 -18.70 11.46
C MET A 64 7.99 -19.28 12.87
N ASP A 65 9.13 -19.22 13.56
CA ASP A 65 9.34 -19.84 14.88
C ASP A 65 8.48 -19.22 15.98
N ARG A 66 7.88 -18.04 15.74
CA ARG A 66 6.97 -17.36 16.67
C ARG A 66 5.54 -17.92 16.69
N PHE A 67 5.24 -18.88 15.83
CA PHE A 67 3.90 -19.49 15.72
C PHE A 67 3.94 -20.95 16.16
N ASP A 68 2.92 -21.39 16.89
CA ASP A 68 2.90 -22.70 17.57
C ASP A 68 2.02 -23.75 16.87
N PHE A 69 1.93 -23.69 15.54
CA PHE A 69 1.25 -24.72 14.72
C PHE A 69 2.27 -25.54 13.92
N ASP A 70 1.86 -26.70 13.41
CA ASP A 70 2.69 -27.52 12.54
C ASP A 70 2.86 -26.85 11.17
N LYS A 71 4.10 -26.45 10.87
CA LYS A 71 4.43 -25.71 9.65
C LYS A 71 4.75 -26.65 8.49
N THR A 72 4.85 -27.95 8.73
CA THR A 72 5.37 -28.95 7.77
C THR A 72 4.59 -28.89 6.46
N GLN A 73 3.26 -28.97 6.52
CA GLN A 73 2.44 -28.93 5.30
C GLN A 73 2.56 -27.58 4.56
N LEU A 74 2.72 -26.47 5.29
CA LEU A 74 2.89 -25.15 4.69
C LEU A 74 4.27 -24.98 4.06
N SER A 75 5.34 -25.43 4.72
CA SER A 75 6.73 -25.34 4.24
C SER A 75 7.05 -26.33 3.12
N GLU A 76 6.32 -27.44 3.04
CA GLU A 76 6.45 -28.43 1.96
C GLU A 76 5.42 -28.18 0.84
N TYR A 77 4.63 -27.10 0.93
CA TYR A 77 3.63 -26.81 -0.07
C TYR A 77 4.27 -26.46 -1.40
N HIS A 78 3.91 -27.24 -2.43
CA HIS A 78 4.20 -26.96 -3.82
C HIS A 78 2.99 -27.36 -4.67
N ASP A 79 2.52 -26.46 -5.54
CA ASP A 79 1.52 -26.81 -6.55
C ASP A 79 2.15 -26.99 -7.95
N ALA A 80 1.33 -27.44 -8.90
CA ALA A 80 1.76 -27.68 -10.28
C ALA A 80 2.21 -26.40 -11.01
N ASP A 81 1.79 -25.23 -10.53
CA ASP A 81 2.13 -23.94 -11.13
C ASP A 81 3.41 -23.33 -10.51
N GLY A 82 4.00 -23.98 -9.50
CA GLY A 82 5.23 -23.56 -8.83
C GLY A 82 5.00 -22.58 -7.67
N TYR A 83 3.82 -22.59 -7.05
CA TYR A 83 3.56 -21.77 -5.86
C TYR A 83 4.10 -22.44 -4.59
N ILE A 84 4.73 -21.64 -3.74
CA ILE A 84 5.29 -22.02 -2.44
C ILE A 84 4.85 -21.06 -1.34
N SER A 85 4.93 -21.45 -0.07
CA SER A 85 4.61 -20.56 1.05
C SER A 85 5.49 -19.31 1.06
N PHE A 86 4.87 -18.15 1.02
CA PHE A 86 5.53 -16.87 1.14
C PHE A 86 6.17 -16.72 2.53
N SER A 87 5.42 -17.06 3.58
CA SER A 87 5.89 -16.95 4.96
C SER A 87 7.04 -17.88 5.31
N CYS A 88 7.12 -19.04 4.68
CA CYS A 88 8.22 -19.99 4.87
C CYS A 88 9.42 -19.71 3.97
N HIS A 89 9.25 -19.21 2.74
CA HIS A 89 10.33 -19.21 1.75
C HIS A 89 10.82 -17.84 1.29
N TYR A 90 10.17 -16.74 1.67
CA TYR A 90 10.65 -15.39 1.33
C TYR A 90 11.52 -14.82 2.45
N LYS A 91 12.75 -14.41 2.12
CA LYS A 91 13.73 -13.82 3.06
C LYS A 91 13.25 -12.48 3.63
N ASP A 92 13.65 -12.19 4.87
CA ASP A 92 13.51 -10.86 5.48
C ASP A 92 12.07 -10.29 5.56
N ILE A 93 11.06 -11.16 5.49
CA ILE A 93 9.67 -10.76 5.69
C ILE A 93 9.23 -10.84 7.15
N TYR A 94 8.19 -10.08 7.45
CA TYR A 94 7.36 -10.23 8.63
C TYR A 94 5.94 -10.54 8.15
N SER A 95 5.48 -11.76 8.37
CA SER A 95 4.08 -12.11 8.18
C SER A 95 3.42 -12.39 9.53
N MET A 96 2.12 -12.09 9.60
CA MET A 96 1.28 -12.50 10.72
C MET A 96 0.19 -13.42 10.18
N PRO A 97 0.47 -14.72 10.04
CA PRO A 97 -0.44 -15.69 9.45
C PRO A 97 -1.61 -16.04 10.37
N ILE A 98 -1.83 -15.32 11.48
CA ILE A 98 -2.92 -15.61 12.42
C ILE A 98 -4.19 -14.91 11.96
N ILE A 99 -5.29 -15.64 11.79
CA ILE A 99 -6.60 -15.05 11.55
C ILE A 99 -7.12 -14.45 12.87
N ARG A 100 -7.14 -13.12 12.97
CA ARG A 100 -7.64 -12.36 14.13
C ARG A 100 -9.01 -11.78 13.80
N LYS A 101 -10.04 -12.59 14.06
CA LYS A 101 -11.43 -12.24 13.78
C LYS A 101 -11.87 -11.03 14.62
N LYS A 102 -12.41 -9.99 13.97
CA LYS A 102 -13.02 -8.81 14.57
C LYS A 102 -14.35 -8.50 13.87
N THR A 103 -15.31 -7.94 14.59
CA THR A 103 -16.60 -7.56 14.01
C THR A 103 -16.60 -6.10 13.59
N VAL A 104 -16.93 -5.84 12.31
CA VAL A 104 -17.09 -4.50 11.74
C VAL A 104 -18.47 -4.42 11.10
N LEU A 105 -19.32 -3.50 11.57
CA LEU A 105 -20.68 -3.29 11.03
C LEU A 105 -21.45 -4.61 10.80
N ASP A 106 -21.46 -5.48 11.82
CA ASP A 106 -22.10 -6.81 11.82
C ASP A 106 -21.42 -7.90 10.95
N THR A 107 -20.29 -7.60 10.33
CA THR A 107 -19.50 -8.60 9.57
C THR A 107 -18.28 -9.04 10.37
N LEU A 108 -18.10 -10.35 10.52
CA LEU A 108 -16.87 -10.92 11.08
C LEU A 108 -15.78 -10.93 10.01
N ILE A 109 -14.71 -10.17 10.23
CA ILE A 109 -13.57 -10.04 9.32
C ILE A 109 -12.25 -10.32 10.02
N SER A 110 -11.17 -10.57 9.27
CA SER A 110 -9.80 -10.56 9.77
C SER A 110 -8.93 -9.83 8.75
N GLU A 111 -8.16 -8.87 9.25
CA GLU A 111 -7.20 -8.10 8.45
C GLU A 111 -5.83 -8.71 8.67
N ASN A 112 -5.29 -9.35 7.64
CA ASN A 112 -4.00 -10.00 7.66
C ASN A 112 -3.00 -9.20 6.85
N CYS A 113 -1.91 -8.82 7.50
CA CYS A 113 -0.91 -7.95 6.93
C CYS A 113 0.40 -8.72 6.72
N PHE A 114 0.90 -8.66 5.50
CA PHE A 114 2.17 -9.21 5.07
C PHE A 114 3.10 -8.05 4.75
N THR A 115 4.15 -7.88 5.56
CA THR A 115 5.09 -6.77 5.45
C THR A 115 6.50 -7.28 5.11
N LEU A 116 7.19 -6.59 4.20
CA LEU A 116 8.57 -6.91 3.85
C LEU A 116 9.53 -6.07 4.71
N ASN A 117 9.65 -6.38 6.02
CA ASN A 117 10.86 -6.09 6.81
C ASN A 117 10.74 -6.65 8.25
N LYS A 118 11.76 -7.39 8.70
CA LYS A 118 11.94 -7.88 10.09
C LYS A 118 11.84 -6.79 11.18
N ASN A 119 12.20 -5.54 10.87
CA ASN A 119 12.29 -4.42 11.82
C ASN A 119 11.15 -3.40 11.71
N LEU A 120 10.10 -3.66 10.92
CA LEU A 120 9.01 -2.71 10.61
C LEU A 120 9.47 -1.39 9.96
N LYS A 121 10.76 -1.27 9.61
CA LYS A 121 11.29 -0.20 8.76
C LYS A 121 11.23 -0.70 7.33
N ILE A 122 10.29 -0.21 6.54
CA ILE A 122 10.07 -0.67 5.17
C ILE A 122 11.35 -0.53 4.35
N ASP A 123 11.84 -1.64 3.81
CA ASP A 123 12.87 -1.60 2.76
C ASP A 123 12.15 -1.50 1.42
N LEU A 124 12.16 -0.28 0.87
CA LEU A 124 11.51 -0.01 -0.41
C LEU A 124 12.14 -0.82 -1.55
N ASN A 125 13.41 -1.20 -1.50
CA ASN A 125 14.03 -1.97 -2.57
C ASN A 125 13.45 -3.40 -2.65
N ILE A 126 13.19 -4.02 -1.50
CA ILE A 126 12.58 -5.36 -1.42
C ILE A 126 11.13 -5.32 -1.91
N MET A 127 10.36 -4.30 -1.49
CA MET A 127 9.00 -4.08 -2.00
C MET A 127 8.99 -3.86 -3.51
N ASN A 128 9.89 -3.01 -4.03
CA ASN A 128 9.97 -2.73 -5.45
C ASN A 128 10.24 -4.00 -6.25
N ASN A 129 11.15 -4.86 -5.78
CA ASN A 129 11.45 -6.11 -6.46
C ASN A 129 10.22 -7.04 -6.54
N LEU A 130 9.42 -7.10 -5.46
CA LEU A 130 8.18 -7.87 -5.45
C LEU A 130 7.14 -7.32 -6.45
N TYR A 131 7.03 -6.00 -6.58
CA TYR A 131 6.13 -5.34 -7.53
C TYR A 131 6.63 -5.35 -8.99
N GLU A 132 7.94 -5.18 -9.22
CA GLU A 132 8.58 -5.12 -10.53
C GLU A 132 8.62 -6.49 -11.22
N LYS A 133 8.66 -7.57 -10.44
CA LYS A 133 8.64 -8.94 -10.96
C LYS A 133 7.24 -9.44 -11.35
N TYR A 134 6.19 -8.60 -11.26
CA TYR A 134 4.80 -8.99 -11.56
C TYR A 134 4.40 -10.30 -10.88
N ARG A 135 4.76 -10.42 -9.58
CA ARG A 135 4.57 -11.66 -8.84
C ARG A 135 3.09 -11.98 -8.71
N LYS A 136 2.78 -13.26 -8.90
CA LYS A 136 1.45 -13.80 -8.66
C LYS A 136 1.40 -14.47 -7.32
N PHE A 137 0.26 -14.31 -6.66
CA PHE A 137 -0.03 -14.81 -5.33
C PHE A 137 -1.30 -15.64 -5.33
N LYS A 138 -1.36 -16.62 -4.42
CA LYS A 138 -2.61 -17.26 -3.98
C LYS A 138 -2.74 -17.07 -2.47
N ILE A 139 -3.93 -17.23 -1.94
CA ILE A 139 -4.18 -17.25 -0.49
C ILE A 139 -4.36 -18.70 -0.08
N VAL A 140 -3.72 -19.11 1.01
CA VAL A 140 -3.94 -20.42 1.63
C VAL A 140 -4.52 -20.22 3.02
N ILE A 141 -5.57 -20.98 3.35
CA ILE A 141 -6.19 -21.02 4.68
C ILE A 141 -5.83 -22.33 5.35
N LEU A 142 -5.44 -22.25 6.62
CA LEU A 142 -5.05 -23.40 7.42
C LEU A 142 -5.95 -23.56 8.64
N ASP A 143 -6.08 -24.81 9.08
CA ASP A 143 -6.70 -25.13 10.36
C ASP A 143 -5.75 -24.91 11.55
N LYS A 144 -6.26 -25.12 12.76
CA LYS A 144 -5.49 -24.97 14.01
C LYS A 144 -4.21 -25.83 14.08
N ASP A 145 -4.17 -26.93 13.35
CA ASP A 145 -3.07 -27.89 13.37
C ASP A 145 -2.07 -27.57 12.24
N GLY A 146 -2.35 -26.56 11.41
CA GLY A 146 -1.52 -26.18 10.26
C GLY A 146 -1.93 -26.88 8.96
N SER A 147 -3.04 -27.61 8.96
CA SER A 147 -3.48 -28.34 7.77
C SER A 147 -4.14 -27.41 6.76
N ILE A 148 -3.86 -27.61 5.47
CA ILE A 148 -4.45 -26.79 4.41
C ILE A 148 -5.94 -27.12 4.26
N ILE A 149 -6.77 -26.10 4.50
CA ILE A 149 -8.23 -26.15 4.29
C ILE A 149 -8.54 -25.81 2.82
N GLN A 150 -7.90 -24.75 2.30
CA GLN A 150 -8.30 -24.14 1.04
C GLN A 150 -7.20 -23.28 0.43
N VAL A 151 -7.20 -23.21 -0.90
CA VAL A 151 -6.31 -22.35 -1.69
C VAL A 151 -7.16 -21.56 -2.68
N SER A 152 -6.93 -20.25 -2.77
CA SER A 152 -7.63 -19.36 -3.69
C SER A 152 -7.13 -19.47 -5.13
N ASP A 153 -7.90 -18.88 -6.05
CA ASP A 153 -7.37 -18.53 -7.37
C ASP A 153 -6.20 -17.53 -7.26
N SER A 154 -5.37 -17.48 -8.31
CA SER A 154 -4.23 -16.57 -8.34
C SER A 154 -4.65 -15.13 -8.61
N PHE A 155 -3.98 -14.18 -7.95
CA PHE A 155 -4.03 -12.76 -8.27
C PHE A 155 -2.61 -12.23 -8.49
N GLU A 156 -2.50 -11.12 -9.20
CA GLU A 156 -1.23 -10.49 -9.49
C GLU A 156 -1.08 -9.20 -8.70
N ILE A 157 0.15 -8.91 -8.31
CA ILE A 157 0.51 -7.66 -7.66
C ILE A 157 1.47 -6.93 -8.59
N HIS A 158 1.03 -5.79 -9.11
CA HIS A 158 1.85 -4.93 -9.95
C HIS A 158 1.76 -3.47 -9.48
N ASN A 159 2.87 -2.75 -9.58
CA ASN A 159 2.84 -1.30 -9.66
C ASN A 159 2.51 -0.97 -11.11
N ASP A 160 1.26 -0.59 -11.42
CA ASP A 160 0.97 -0.17 -12.79
C ASP A 160 1.54 1.25 -13.05
N ASP A 161 2.03 1.41 -14.26
CA ASP A 161 2.83 2.50 -14.79
C ASP A 161 2.30 3.92 -14.43
N LYS A 162 3.17 4.77 -13.88
CA LYS A 162 3.18 6.26 -13.75
C LYS A 162 1.92 7.07 -13.33
N ASP A 163 0.71 6.56 -13.50
CA ASP A 163 -0.56 7.26 -13.31
C ASP A 163 -1.60 6.42 -12.55
N LYS A 164 -1.25 5.19 -12.16
CA LYS A 164 -2.16 4.26 -11.49
C LYS A 164 -1.60 3.85 -10.14
N GLY A 165 -2.40 4.12 -9.13
CA GLY A 165 -2.02 4.00 -7.73
C GLY A 165 -1.83 2.55 -7.31
N TYR A 166 -1.33 2.44 -6.08
CA TYR A 166 -1.04 1.22 -5.34
C TYR A 166 -2.17 0.17 -5.37
N ILE A 167 -1.86 -1.05 -4.93
CA ILE A 167 -2.86 -1.86 -4.22
C ILE A 167 -3.23 -1.06 -2.97
N SER A 168 -4.23 -0.23 -3.15
CA SER A 168 -4.68 0.79 -2.22
C SER A 168 -5.85 0.29 -1.38
N THR A 169 -6.48 -0.82 -1.76
CA THR A 169 -7.61 -1.38 -1.01
C THR A 169 -7.70 -2.89 -1.19
N ASP A 170 -7.51 -3.57 -0.05
CA ASP A 170 -8.11 -4.82 0.42
C ASP A 170 -8.25 -5.92 -0.62
N VAL A 171 -7.26 -6.81 -0.69
CA VAL A 171 -7.50 -8.14 -1.25
C VAL A 171 -8.55 -8.78 -0.35
N LYS A 172 -9.77 -8.91 -0.86
CA LYS A 172 -10.94 -9.43 -0.16
C LYS A 172 -11.09 -10.91 -0.50
N TYR A 173 -11.18 -11.73 0.53
CA TYR A 173 -11.28 -13.16 0.37
C TYR A 173 -12.42 -13.74 1.21
N ASP A 174 -13.45 -14.22 0.51
CA ASP A 174 -14.56 -14.98 1.06
C ASP A 174 -14.13 -16.45 1.18
N ILE A 175 -13.87 -16.88 2.42
CA ILE A 175 -13.44 -18.24 2.69
C ILE A 175 -14.56 -19.24 2.35
N SER A 176 -15.81 -18.93 2.68
CA SER A 176 -16.94 -19.85 2.51
C SER A 176 -17.18 -20.29 1.06
N ASN A 177 -16.90 -19.43 0.09
CA ASN A 177 -17.16 -19.68 -1.33
C ASN A 177 -15.91 -19.69 -2.21
N ASN A 178 -14.70 -19.64 -1.63
CA ASN A 178 -13.43 -19.51 -2.35
C ASN A 178 -13.38 -18.28 -3.27
N LYS A 179 -14.00 -17.17 -2.87
CA LYS A 179 -14.15 -16.02 -3.75
C LYS A 179 -13.11 -14.95 -3.42
N LEU A 180 -12.28 -14.65 -4.41
CA LEU A 180 -11.30 -13.57 -4.35
C LEU A 180 -11.84 -12.33 -5.06
N GLU A 181 -11.77 -11.18 -4.40
CA GLU A 181 -12.05 -9.86 -4.97
C GLU A 181 -10.88 -8.94 -4.64
N TYR A 182 -10.35 -8.23 -5.63
CA TYR A 182 -9.31 -7.24 -5.40
C TYR A 182 -9.54 -6.07 -6.35
N TYR A 183 -9.30 -4.88 -5.83
CA TYR A 183 -9.60 -3.64 -6.54
C TYR A 183 -8.34 -2.80 -6.67
N TRP A 184 -8.12 -2.31 -7.87
CA TRP A 184 -7.08 -1.33 -8.15
C TRP A 184 -7.64 0.05 -7.84
N SER A 185 -7.12 0.70 -6.80
CA SER A 185 -7.54 2.04 -6.42
C SER A 185 -6.42 3.04 -6.73
N ASN A 186 -6.71 3.97 -7.64
CA ASN A 186 -5.88 5.16 -7.87
C ASN A 186 -6.05 6.21 -6.75
N SER A 187 -6.75 5.86 -5.69
CA SER A 187 -7.36 6.77 -4.74
C SER A 187 -7.07 6.33 -3.31
N TYR A 188 -5.78 6.17 -2.97
CA TYR A 188 -5.40 6.61 -1.63
C TYR A 188 -5.44 8.14 -1.65
N PRO A 189 -5.99 8.82 -0.63
CA PRO A 189 -5.77 10.25 -0.45
C PRO A 189 -4.33 10.51 0.00
N THR A 190 -3.34 10.01 -0.73
CA THR A 190 -1.98 10.57 -0.69
C THR A 190 -1.92 11.60 -1.80
N ASP A 191 -2.64 12.71 -1.59
CA ASP A 191 -2.27 14.03 -2.10
C ASP A 191 -1.68 14.05 -3.51
N SER A 192 -2.34 13.39 -4.47
CA SER A 192 -2.05 13.61 -5.87
C SER A 192 -2.63 14.98 -6.25
N GLY A 193 -1.84 15.99 -5.90
CA GLY A 193 -2.13 17.40 -6.08
C GLY A 193 -1.04 18.23 -5.38
N ILE A 194 -0.71 19.39 -5.94
CA ILE A 194 0.17 20.34 -5.27
C ILE A 194 -0.59 20.85 -4.04
N LYS A 195 -0.35 20.25 -2.87
CA LYS A 195 -0.86 20.79 -1.61
C LYS A 195 0.05 21.91 -1.14
N ILE A 196 -0.39 23.13 -1.39
CA ILE A 196 0.26 24.31 -0.80
C ILE A 196 -0.16 24.40 0.68
N TYR A 197 0.54 23.65 1.55
CA TYR A 197 0.32 23.68 3.00
C TYR A 197 1.03 24.88 3.66
N ASN A 198 1.00 26.04 3.02
CA ASN A 198 1.67 27.24 3.52
C ASN A 198 0.64 28.35 3.73
N LYS A 199 0.00 28.36 4.90
CA LYS A 199 -0.98 29.39 5.30
C LYS A 199 -0.43 30.81 5.07
N PRO A 200 0.83 31.14 5.41
CA PRO A 200 1.43 32.43 5.05
C PRO A 200 1.41 32.75 3.55
N LEU A 201 1.74 31.79 2.68
CA LEU A 201 1.70 31.97 1.23
C LEU A 201 0.27 32.21 0.72
N THR A 202 -0.70 31.43 1.20
CA THR A 202 -2.11 31.61 0.83
C THR A 202 -2.63 32.98 1.26
N ILE A 203 -2.30 33.41 2.49
CA ILE A 203 -2.64 34.75 2.99
C ILE A 203 -1.96 35.82 2.14
N GLY A 204 -0.68 35.64 1.79
CA GLY A 204 0.08 36.55 0.94
C GLY A 204 -0.53 36.71 -0.46
N ILE A 205 -0.91 35.60 -1.11
CA ILE A 205 -1.58 35.60 -2.43
C ILE A 205 -2.92 36.34 -2.34
N VAL A 206 -3.73 36.09 -1.32
CA VAL A 206 -5.03 36.76 -1.15
C VAL A 206 -4.84 38.27 -0.94
N LEU A 207 -3.92 38.68 -0.05
CA LEU A 207 -3.63 40.10 0.19
C LEU A 207 -3.12 40.80 -1.07
N PHE A 208 -2.25 40.13 -1.84
CA PHE A 208 -1.74 40.64 -3.10
C PHE A 208 -2.86 40.83 -4.15
N LEU A 209 -3.77 39.88 -4.27
CA LEU A 209 -4.91 39.98 -5.18
C LEU A 209 -5.85 41.13 -4.78
N ILE A 210 -6.15 41.27 -3.49
CA ILE A 210 -6.97 42.37 -2.96
C ILE A 210 -6.32 43.73 -3.26
N ALA A 211 -5.02 43.88 -2.96
CA ALA A 211 -4.30 45.11 -3.23
C ALA A 211 -4.26 45.45 -4.74
N SER A 212 -4.11 44.43 -5.58
CA SER A 212 -4.09 44.58 -7.05
C SER A 212 -5.44 45.05 -7.58
N VAL A 213 -6.55 44.47 -7.11
CA VAL A 213 -7.91 44.90 -7.47
C VAL A 213 -8.16 46.34 -7.01
N PHE A 214 -7.82 46.66 -5.77
CA PHE A 214 -8.00 48.01 -5.23
C PHE A 214 -7.20 49.05 -6.01
N PHE A 215 -5.96 48.74 -6.38
CA PHE A 215 -5.12 49.59 -7.22
C PHE A 215 -5.73 49.80 -8.63
N LEU A 216 -6.30 48.74 -9.23
CA LEU A 216 -6.97 48.84 -10.54
C LEU A 216 -8.22 49.73 -10.46
N ILE A 217 -9.01 49.62 -9.39
CA ILE A 217 -10.19 50.46 -9.15
C ILE A 217 -9.79 51.93 -9.01
N LEU A 218 -8.78 52.24 -8.17
CA LEU A 218 -8.28 53.61 -7.97
C LEU A 218 -7.67 54.22 -9.23
N ARG A 219 -7.05 53.40 -10.08
CA ARG A 219 -6.52 53.87 -11.36
C ARG A 219 -7.65 54.20 -12.35
N ARG A 220 -8.73 53.42 -12.34
CA ARG A 220 -9.88 53.64 -13.22
C ARG A 220 -10.67 54.89 -12.82
N SER A 221 -10.82 55.16 -11.52
CA SER A 221 -11.48 56.39 -11.04
C SER A 221 -10.70 57.66 -11.38
N LYS A 222 -9.36 57.60 -11.37
CA LYS A 222 -8.50 58.72 -11.80
C LYS A 222 -8.47 58.96 -13.31
N GLN A 223 -8.95 58.03 -14.14
CA GLN A 223 -9.06 58.21 -15.59
C GLN A 223 -10.44 58.72 -16.04
N GLN A 224 -11.41 58.83 -15.11
CA GLN A 224 -12.76 59.34 -15.36
C GLN A 224 -12.99 60.75 -14.78
N LEU A 225 -11.95 61.36 -14.20
CA LEU A 225 -11.86 62.77 -13.80
C LEU A 225 -10.93 63.49 -14.77
#